data_AF-A0A2T0FYD7-F1
#
_entry.id   AF-A0A2T0FYD7-F1
#
_cell.length_a   1.000
_cell.length_b   1.000
_cell.length_c   1.000
_cell.angle_alpha   90.00
_cell.angle_beta   90.00
_cell.angle_gamma   90.00
#
_symmetry.space_group_name_H-M   'P 1'
#
loop_
_entity.id
_entity.type
_entity.pdbx_description
1 polymer ?
#
loop_
_entity_poly.entity_id
_entity_poly.type
_entity_poly.pdbx_seq_one_letter_code
_entity_poly.pdbx_strand_id
1 'polypeptide(L)'
;MTEWKTLKEVAEELGISKDLVKYHRKNLDIFQIERENGVYRVSPSGVEEIRSHLRKESYDATFEEKVMRRLHMIENQQEVIYSLLLKVLNERK
;
A
#
# COMPACT_ATOMS: atom_id res chain seq x y z
N MET A 1 -22.77 12.87 17.53
CA MET A 1 -21.47 13.43 17.97
C MET A 1 -20.42 12.42 17.63
N THR A 2 -19.48 12.76 16.77
CA THR A 2 -18.40 11.86 16.39
C THR A 2 -17.34 11.94 17.49
N GLU A 3 -17.43 11.01 18.44
CA GLU A 3 -16.61 11.05 19.65
C GLU A 3 -15.12 10.90 19.31
N TRP A 4 -14.32 11.77 19.90
CA TRP A 4 -12.87 11.69 19.86
C TRP A 4 -12.42 10.41 20.58
N LYS A 5 -11.54 9.64 19.94
CA LYS A 5 -11.13 8.32 20.43
C LYS A 5 -9.75 8.38 21.02
N THR A 6 -9.55 7.75 22.16
CA THR A 6 -8.22 7.49 22.71
C THR A 6 -7.44 6.58 21.77
N LEU A 7 -6.11 6.60 21.87
CA LEU A 7 -5.26 5.69 21.07
C LEU A 7 -5.58 4.20 21.31
N LYS A 8 -6.16 3.86 22.47
CA LYS A 8 -6.57 2.48 22.77
C LYS A 8 -7.82 2.11 21.96
N GLU A 9 -8.83 2.97 21.95
CA GLU A 9 -10.06 2.75 21.18
C GLU A 9 -9.78 2.71 19.67
N VAL A 10 -8.88 3.57 19.18
CA VAL A 10 -8.44 3.54 17.77
C VAL A 10 -7.74 2.22 17.44
N ALA A 11 -6.91 1.71 18.36
CA ALA A 11 -6.22 0.43 18.16
C ALA A 11 -7.20 -0.75 18.10
N GLU A 12 -8.19 -0.76 19.00
CA GLU A 12 -9.25 -1.77 19.06
C GLU A 12 -10.14 -1.71 17.80
N GLU A 13 -10.53 -0.52 17.36
CA GLU A 13 -11.35 -0.33 16.15
C GLU A 13 -10.64 -0.79 14.88
N LEU A 14 -9.36 -0.44 14.73
CA LEU A 14 -8.59 -0.73 13.53
C LEU A 14 -7.92 -2.11 13.57
N GLY A 15 -8.04 -2.86 14.66
CA GLY A 15 -7.43 -4.18 14.81
C GLY A 15 -5.89 -4.15 14.77
N ILE A 16 -5.27 -3.07 15.24
CA ILE A 16 -3.81 -2.88 15.23
C ILE A 16 -3.24 -2.65 16.62
N SER A 17 -1.91 -2.68 16.75
CA SER A 17 -1.26 -2.37 18.02
C SER A 17 -1.35 -0.87 18.35
N LYS A 18 -1.49 -0.57 19.65
CA LYS A 18 -1.47 0.82 20.15
C LYS A 18 -0.18 1.56 19.78
N ASP A 19 0.94 0.86 19.66
CA ASP A 19 2.20 1.47 19.26
C ASP A 19 2.22 1.85 17.77
N LEU A 20 1.55 1.08 16.91
CA LEU A 20 1.35 1.46 15.51
C LEU A 20 0.46 2.71 15.39
N VAL A 21 -0.59 2.80 16.22
CA VAL A 21 -1.39 4.04 16.32
C VAL A 21 -0.52 5.22 16.76
N LYS A 22 0.33 5.08 17.78
CA LYS A 22 1.26 6.14 18.22
C LYS A 22 2.22 6.57 17.11
N TYR A 23 2.67 5.64 16.28
CA TYR A 23 3.54 5.93 15.14
C TYR A 23 2.83 6.83 14.13
N HIS A 24 1.65 6.41 13.63
CA HIS A 24 0.90 7.19 12.64
C HIS A 24 0.38 8.51 13.18
N ARG A 25 0.03 8.56 14.47
CA ARG A 25 -0.39 9.79 15.16
C ARG A 25 0.59 10.95 15.00
N LYS A 26 1.90 10.69 14.85
CA LYS A 26 2.90 11.76 14.66
C LYS A 26 2.69 12.58 13.39
N ASN A 27 1.94 12.05 12.43
CA ASN A 27 1.67 12.67 11.14
C ASN A 27 0.30 13.35 11.08
N LEU A 28 -0.48 13.29 12.17
CA LEU A 28 -1.79 13.93 12.24
C LEU A 28 -1.66 15.44 12.47
N ASP A 29 -2.55 16.20 11.84
CA ASP A 29 -2.65 17.65 11.98
C ASP A 29 -3.24 18.06 13.34
N ILE A 30 -3.07 19.33 13.71
CA ILE A 30 -3.54 19.91 14.99
C ILE A 30 -5.05 19.79 15.20
N PHE A 31 -5.83 19.66 14.12
CA PHE A 31 -7.28 19.45 14.17
C PHE A 31 -7.69 17.98 14.31
N GLN A 32 -6.73 17.06 14.19
CA GLN A 32 -6.94 15.62 14.22
C GLN A 32 -6.49 14.98 15.53
N ILE A 33 -5.75 15.72 16.35
CA ILE A 33 -5.22 15.24 17.62
C ILE A 33 -5.34 16.30 18.70
N GLU A 34 -5.75 15.89 19.88
CA GLU A 34 -5.77 16.73 21.07
C GLU A 34 -5.20 15.96 22.25
N ARG A 35 -4.86 16.72 23.29
CA ARG A 35 -4.44 16.17 24.57
C ARG A 35 -5.35 16.69 25.66
N GLU A 36 -6.22 15.83 26.17
CA GLU A 36 -7.13 16.14 27.27
C GLU A 36 -6.71 15.33 28.51
N ASN A 37 -6.52 16.01 29.65
CA ASN A 37 -6.12 15.37 30.91
C ASN A 37 -4.86 14.48 30.80
N GLY A 38 -3.90 14.88 29.95
CA GLY A 38 -2.69 14.13 29.70
C GLY A 38 -2.85 12.95 28.72
N VAL A 39 -4.07 12.62 28.32
CA VAL A 39 -4.42 11.54 27.39
C VAL A 39 -4.58 12.09 25.98
N TYR A 40 -3.97 11.40 25.00
CA TYR A 40 -4.13 11.76 23.60
C TYR A 40 -5.42 11.19 23.04
N ARG A 41 -6.16 12.04 22.34
CA ARG A 41 -7.36 11.70 21.61
C ARG A 41 -7.23 12.05 20.14
N VAL A 42 -7.88 11.26 19.31
CA VAL A 42 -7.83 11.33 17.85
C VAL A 42 -9.23 11.62 17.37
N SER A 43 -9.35 12.64 16.53
CA SER A 43 -10.61 13.00 15.90
C SER A 43 -11.01 11.91 14.88
N PRO A 44 -12.29 11.86 14.46
CA PRO A 44 -12.74 10.91 13.45
C PRO A 44 -11.96 11.01 12.13
N SER A 45 -11.63 12.23 11.68
CA SER A 45 -10.83 12.41 10.47
C SER A 45 -9.39 11.92 10.66
N GLY A 46 -8.83 12.05 11.86
CA GLY A 46 -7.54 11.44 12.20
C GLY A 46 -7.57 9.92 12.19
N VAL A 47 -8.68 9.30 12.62
CA VAL A 47 -8.86 7.84 12.55
C VAL A 47 -8.89 7.36 11.10
N GLU A 48 -9.62 8.06 10.22
CA GLU A 48 -9.65 7.72 8.79
C GLU A 48 -8.29 7.91 8.11
N GLU A 49 -7.52 8.91 8.52
CA GLU A 49 -6.14 9.07 8.04
C GLU A 49 -5.22 7.94 8.52
N ILE A 50 -5.30 7.52 9.78
CA ILE A 50 -4.57 6.33 10.23
C ILE A 50 -5.01 5.10 9.43
N ARG A 51 -6.33 4.92 9.22
CA ARG A 51 -6.90 3.81 8.44
C ARG A 51 -6.36 3.78 6.99
N SER A 52 -6.18 4.93 6.34
CA SER A 52 -5.68 4.99 4.96
C SER A 52 -4.24 4.49 4.84
N HIS A 53 -3.39 4.77 5.84
CA HIS A 53 -2.00 4.29 5.88
C HIS A 53 -1.88 2.79 6.21
N LEU A 54 -2.89 2.21 6.87
CA LEU A 54 -2.94 0.77 7.18
C LEU A 54 -3.43 -0.06 6.00
N ARG A 55 -4.18 0.54 5.08
CA ARG A 55 -4.50 -0.11 3.83
C ARG A 55 -3.19 -0.29 3.07
N LYS A 56 -2.62 -1.50 3.14
CA LYS A 56 -1.81 -2.00 2.03
C LYS A 56 -2.64 -1.73 0.78
N GLU A 57 -2.06 -1.11 -0.25
CA GLU A 57 -2.63 -1.22 -1.59
C GLU A 57 -3.02 -2.68 -1.73
N SER A 58 -4.33 -2.94 -1.78
CA SER A 58 -4.86 -4.29 -1.71
C SER A 58 -4.10 -5.07 -2.75
N TYR A 59 -3.35 -6.10 -2.33
CA TYR A 59 -2.64 -6.99 -3.24
C TYR A 59 -3.68 -7.39 -4.27
N ASP A 60 -3.55 -6.82 -5.46
CA ASP A 60 -4.54 -6.99 -6.50
C ASP A 60 -4.56 -8.49 -6.76
N ALA A 61 -5.70 -9.15 -6.60
CA ALA A 61 -5.79 -10.60 -6.78
C ALA A 61 -5.36 -10.99 -8.22
N THR A 62 -5.37 -10.03 -9.15
CA THR A 62 -4.90 -10.16 -10.52
C THR A 62 -3.46 -9.67 -10.73
N PHE A 63 -2.76 -9.24 -9.68
CA PHE A 63 -1.38 -8.74 -9.76
C PHE A 63 -0.44 -9.79 -10.35
N GLU A 64 -0.47 -11.00 -9.80
CA GLU A 64 0.35 -12.12 -10.26
C GLU A 64 0.03 -12.45 -11.72
N GLU A 65 -1.25 -12.49 -12.08
CA GLU A 65 -1.69 -12.71 -13.46
C GLU A 65 -1.18 -11.61 -14.42
N LYS A 66 -1.27 -10.34 -14.02
CA LYS A 66 -0.76 -9.20 -14.79
C LYS A 66 0.76 -9.26 -14.98
N VAL A 67 1.50 -9.66 -13.95
CA VAL A 67 2.96 -9.82 -14.00
C VAL A 67 3.32 -10.97 -14.94
N MET A 68 2.71 -12.15 -14.77
CA MET A 68 2.96 -13.32 -15.59
C MET A 68 2.63 -13.06 -17.07
N ARG A 69 1.53 -12.36 -17.35
CA ARG A 69 1.17 -11.97 -18.73
C ARG A 69 2.22 -11.06 -19.36
N ARG A 70 2.78 -10.10 -18.61
CA ARG A 70 3.85 -9.21 -19.12
C ARG A 70 5.15 -9.98 -19.35
N LEU A 71 5.51 -10.89 -18.45
CA LEU A 71 6.70 -11.73 -18.62
C LEU A 71 6.59 -12.58 -19.89
N HIS A 72 5.46 -13.25 -20.08
CA HIS A 72 5.27 -14.09 -21.26
C HIS A 72 5.30 -13.30 -22.58
N MET A 73 4.80 -12.07 -22.58
CA MET A 73 4.91 -11.18 -23.74
C MET A 73 6.38 -10.84 -24.06
N ILE A 74 7.19 -10.59 -23.04
CA ILE A 74 8.63 -10.28 -23.20
C ILE A 74 9.38 -11.51 -23.72
N GLU A 75 9.11 -12.70 -23.18
CA GLU A 75 9.71 -13.96 -23.63
C GLU A 75 9.42 -14.21 -25.12
N ASN A 76 8.16 -14.09 -25.53
CA ASN A 76 7.76 -14.25 -26.93
C ASN A 76 8.46 -13.23 -27.85
N GLN A 77 8.61 -11.98 -27.40
CA GLN A 77 9.37 -10.97 -28.15
C GLN A 77 10.84 -11.33 -28.30
N GLN A 78 11.46 -11.86 -27.24
CA GLN A 78 12.86 -12.31 -27.27
C GLN A 78 13.07 -13.47 -28.24
N GLU A 79 12.17 -14.45 -28.25
CA GLU A 79 12.23 -15.57 -29.20
C GLU A 79 12.13 -15.11 -30.65
N VAL A 80 11.21 -14.19 -30.95
CA VAL A 80 11.07 -13.62 -32.29
C VAL A 80 12.36 -12.89 -32.70
N ILE A 81 12.90 -12.03 -31.84
CA ILE A 81 14.16 -11.32 -32.10
C ILE A 81 15.29 -12.31 -32.36
N TYR A 82 15.42 -13.35 -31.54
CA TYR A 82 16.44 -14.38 -31.70
C TYR A 82 16.33 -15.11 -33.04
N SER A 83 15.11 -15.49 -33.44
CA SER A 83 14.86 -16.15 -34.73
C SER A 83 15.24 -15.27 -35.93
N LEU A 84 14.97 -13.97 -35.86
CA LEU A 84 15.30 -13.01 -36.91
C LEU A 84 16.82 -12.80 -37.00
N LEU A 85 17.51 -12.69 -35.86
CA LEU A 85 18.97 -12.59 -35.82
C LEU A 85 19.64 -13.82 -36.45
N LEU A 86 19.15 -15.03 -36.14
CA LEU A 86 19.67 -16.26 -36.73
C LEU A 86 19.48 -16.29 -38.25
N LYS A 87 18.31 -15.88 -38.76
CA LYS A 87 18.07 -15.79 -40.22
C LYS A 87 19.05 -14.83 -40.88
N VAL A 88 19.19 -13.62 -40.35
CA VAL A 88 20.11 -12.61 -40.90
C VAL A 88 21.56 -13.09 -40.88
N LEU A 89 21.99 -13.78 -39.83
CA LEU A 89 23.34 -14.34 -39.74
C LEU A 89 23.59 -15.47 -40.75
N ASN A 90 22.58 -16.30 -41.01
CA ASN A 90 22.68 -17.41 -41.96
C ASN A 90 22.62 -16.94 -43.42
N GLU A 91 21.87 -15.88 -43.74
CA GLU A 91 21.81 -15.29 -45.08
C GLU A 91 23.09 -14.51 -45.46
N ARG A 92 23.97 -14.23 -44.49
CA ARG A 92 25.27 -13.57 -44.69
C ARG A 92 26.43 -14.54 -44.89
N LYS A 93 26.20 -15.86 -44.79
CA LYS A 93 27.17 -16.91 -45.13
C LYS A 93 26.98 -17.39 -46.56
#